data_AF-A0A845SWC7-F1
#
_entry.id   AF-A0A845SWC7-F1
#
_cell.length_a   1.000
_cell.length_b   1.000
_cell.length_c   1.000
_cell.angle_alpha   90.00
_cell.angle_beta   90.00
_cell.angle_gamma   90.00
#
_symmetry.space_group_name_H-M   'P 1'
#
loop_
_entity.id
_entity.type
_entity.pdbx_description
1 polymer ?
#
loop_
_entity_poly.entity_id
_entity_poly.type
_entity_poly.pdbx_seq_one_letter_code
_entity_poly.pdbx_strand_id
1 'polypeptide(L)'
;MGKGRLAAVLGALVAACAIACGIPAAPVHEQAASGLRQGYLTGARTYQTDGLFAPQAAVRAYLEGQYESYLTMEPLDLSAVADTESRAVKNELLWLRLLIQRRRLLMNSHLCYVPVKPLPYTIVWIDESELKDPRMETLGAPGEGETDLHFMVTGEAGQAYPPMLAVNAQHTVRLRRDGGGWKVTMHEYPGAARRFGGAAPAVPSNRAAMERLRMEFARLPAGTAPEAPADAATYDGEMAASYAARWMKPPNPQYYDIGDWLGNCANFTSQCIRAGFGGGDSPEGMTAMTDEWFAGVGGGSPAWENVGRFWEYAMRGADFGVTVVPTAASLCAGDLVQVRSGSGSYNHNLLVVDARTLRLAQNSPDCLVYYADLVNSSMRALRPCWIA
;
A
#
# COMPACT_ATOMS: atom_id res chain seq x y z
N MET A 1 -54.86 19.29 -60.98
CA MET A 1 -54.34 20.67 -60.88
C MET A 1 -54.37 21.04 -59.41
N GLY A 2 -53.29 21.37 -58.71
CA GLY A 2 -51.92 21.49 -59.12
C GLY A 2 -51.08 21.88 -57.90
N LYS A 3 -49.85 21.37 -57.90
CA LYS A 3 -48.61 22.04 -57.46
C LYS A 3 -48.50 22.28 -55.93
N GLY A 4 -47.52 21.71 -55.24
CA GLY A 4 -46.08 21.80 -55.53
C GLY A 4 -45.60 23.19 -55.08
N ARG A 5 -44.44 23.41 -54.48
CA ARG A 5 -43.15 22.72 -54.48
C ARG A 5 -42.20 23.63 -53.68
N LEU A 6 -41.15 23.06 -53.09
CA LEU A 6 -39.79 23.63 -52.92
C LEU A 6 -39.66 24.98 -52.18
N ALA A 7 -38.52 25.43 -51.69
CA ALA A 7 -37.28 24.85 -51.18
C ALA A 7 -36.42 26.07 -50.79
N ALA A 8 -35.55 25.85 -49.81
CA ALA A 8 -34.20 26.41 -49.73
C ALA A 8 -33.95 27.93 -49.61
N VAL A 9 -33.38 28.26 -48.43
CA VAL A 9 -32.13 29.01 -48.22
C VAL A 9 -32.12 30.51 -48.55
N LEU A 10 -31.95 31.36 -47.53
CA LEU A 10 -30.75 32.19 -47.36
C LEU A 10 -30.75 32.83 -45.96
N GLY A 11 -29.58 32.83 -45.30
CA GLY A 11 -29.40 33.36 -43.96
C GLY A 11 -29.11 34.86 -43.90
N ALA A 12 -29.22 35.41 -42.69
CA ALA A 12 -28.41 36.52 -42.23
C ALA A 12 -28.41 36.55 -40.69
N LEU A 13 -27.21 36.68 -40.13
CA LEU A 13 -26.87 36.78 -38.72
C LEU A 13 -27.63 37.91 -38.00
N VAL A 14 -28.06 37.64 -36.76
CA VAL A 14 -27.84 38.56 -35.64
C VAL A 14 -27.45 37.73 -34.41
N ALA A 15 -26.26 38.02 -33.90
CA ALA A 15 -25.69 37.48 -32.68
C ALA A 15 -26.36 38.09 -31.44
N ALA A 16 -26.69 37.26 -30.46
CA ALA A 16 -26.72 37.63 -29.05
C ALA A 16 -26.47 36.39 -28.17
N CYS A 17 -25.55 36.55 -27.23
CA CYS A 17 -24.90 35.54 -26.40
C CYS A 17 -25.79 34.82 -25.38
N ALA A 18 -25.36 33.58 -25.12
CA ALA A 18 -25.21 32.90 -23.81
C ALA A 18 -26.47 32.56 -22.99
N ILE A 19 -26.65 31.27 -22.68
CA ILE A 19 -25.98 30.61 -21.55
C ILE A 19 -26.05 29.08 -21.76
N ALA A 20 -24.92 28.45 -21.49
CA ALA A 20 -24.65 27.03 -21.67
C ALA A 20 -25.48 26.16 -20.71
N CYS A 21 -26.14 25.14 -21.26
CA CYS A 21 -26.47 23.90 -20.56
C CYS A 21 -25.89 22.76 -21.39
N GLY A 22 -24.58 22.57 -21.28
CA GLY A 22 -23.89 21.42 -21.83
C GLY A 22 -24.30 20.18 -21.07
N ILE A 23 -25.17 19.39 -21.68
CA ILE A 23 -25.47 18.02 -21.28
C ILE A 23 -24.13 17.27 -21.23
N PRO A 24 -23.70 16.69 -20.09
CA PRO A 24 -22.50 15.89 -20.07
C PRO A 24 -22.70 14.68 -20.99
N ALA A 25 -21.75 14.46 -21.89
CA ALA A 25 -21.68 13.24 -22.68
C ALA A 25 -21.71 12.04 -21.74
N ALA A 26 -22.59 11.06 -22.02
CA ALA A 26 -22.68 9.82 -21.27
C ALA A 26 -21.30 9.16 -21.19
N PRO A 27 -20.92 8.53 -20.06
CA PRO A 27 -19.68 7.79 -19.98
C PRO A 27 -19.69 6.73 -21.08
N VAL A 28 -18.61 6.69 -21.86
CA VAL A 28 -18.38 5.61 -22.80
C VAL A 28 -18.40 4.31 -22.00
N HIS A 29 -19.38 3.45 -22.30
CA HIS A 29 -19.44 2.10 -21.76
C HIS A 29 -18.16 1.36 -22.18
N GLU A 30 -17.18 1.31 -21.28
CA GLU A 30 -16.01 0.45 -21.40
C GLU A 30 -16.52 -1.00 -21.39
N GLN A 31 -16.14 -1.77 -22.41
CA GLN A 31 -16.50 -3.18 -22.52
C GLN A 31 -16.09 -3.93 -21.26
N ALA A 32 -17.06 -4.39 -20.48
CA ALA A 32 -16.82 -5.33 -19.39
C ALA A 32 -16.16 -6.59 -19.99
N ALA A 33 -14.94 -6.90 -19.54
CA ALA A 33 -14.29 -8.16 -19.89
C ALA A 33 -15.18 -9.32 -19.41
N SER A 34 -15.72 -10.09 -20.36
CA SER A 34 -16.60 -11.21 -20.04
C SER A 34 -15.81 -12.48 -19.71
N GLY A 35 -16.04 -13.05 -18.53
CA GLY A 35 -15.97 -14.50 -18.29
C GLY A 35 -14.65 -15.07 -17.76
N LEU A 36 -14.50 -15.11 -16.43
CA LEU A 36 -13.62 -16.09 -15.77
C LEU A 36 -14.24 -17.49 -15.91
N ARG A 37 -13.53 -18.47 -16.47
CA ARG A 37 -13.91 -19.89 -16.42
C ARG A 37 -12.80 -20.75 -15.81
N GLN A 38 -13.22 -21.80 -15.12
CA GLN A 38 -12.36 -22.76 -14.45
C GLN A 38 -11.59 -23.59 -15.49
N GLY A 39 -10.25 -23.56 -15.44
CA GLY A 39 -9.40 -24.32 -16.35
C GLY A 39 -9.42 -25.82 -16.02
N TYR A 40 -9.77 -26.63 -17.02
CA TYR A 40 -9.61 -28.08 -16.97
C TYR A 40 -8.12 -28.42 -17.03
N LEU A 41 -7.52 -28.67 -15.85
CA LEU A 41 -6.66 -29.83 -15.52
C LEU A 41 -5.87 -29.66 -14.21
N THR A 42 -5.94 -28.52 -13.51
CA THR A 42 -5.33 -28.35 -12.17
C THR A 42 -6.10 -27.45 -11.21
N GLY A 43 -7.34 -27.06 -11.52
CA GLY A 43 -8.16 -26.21 -10.63
C GLY A 43 -7.77 -24.73 -10.60
N ALA A 44 -6.75 -24.30 -11.35
CA ALA A 44 -6.44 -22.89 -11.57
C ALA A 44 -7.45 -22.26 -12.56
N ARG A 45 -7.97 -21.08 -12.23
CA ARG A 45 -8.79 -20.27 -13.15
C ARG A 45 -7.86 -19.63 -14.19
N THR A 46 -8.20 -19.75 -15.47
CA THR A 46 -7.48 -19.12 -16.57
C THR A 46 -8.37 -18.09 -17.25
N TYR A 47 -7.85 -16.89 -17.48
CA TYR A 47 -8.55 -15.91 -18.34
C TYR A 47 -8.50 -16.40 -19.79
N GLN A 48 -9.66 -16.54 -20.43
CA GLN A 48 -9.75 -16.73 -21.88
C GLN A 48 -10.50 -15.56 -22.50
N THR A 49 -9.90 -14.96 -23.52
CA THR A 49 -10.54 -13.97 -24.39
C THR A 49 -10.62 -14.50 -25.81
N ASP A 50 -11.64 -14.09 -26.56
CA ASP A 50 -11.74 -14.35 -27.99
C ASP A 50 -10.72 -13.47 -28.76
N GLY A 51 -9.42 -13.80 -28.65
CA GLY A 51 -8.32 -13.07 -29.33
C GLY A 51 -7.13 -12.73 -28.44
N LEU A 52 -6.09 -12.13 -29.03
CA LEU A 52 -4.93 -11.60 -28.30
C LEU A 52 -5.37 -10.45 -27.38
N PHE A 53 -4.95 -10.45 -26.11
CA PHE A 53 -5.25 -9.35 -25.18
C PHE A 53 -4.84 -8.00 -25.79
N ALA A 54 -5.66 -6.96 -25.67
CA ALA A 54 -5.16 -5.59 -25.80
C ALA A 54 -4.20 -5.28 -24.63
N PRO A 55 -3.24 -4.36 -24.77
CA PRO A 55 -2.27 -4.01 -23.71
C PRO A 55 -2.92 -3.77 -22.33
N GLN A 56 -3.96 -2.93 -22.29
CA GLN A 56 -4.69 -2.60 -21.07
C GLN A 56 -5.44 -3.80 -20.47
N ALA A 57 -5.96 -4.69 -21.32
CA ALA A 57 -6.65 -5.90 -20.89
C ALA A 57 -5.68 -6.92 -20.25
N ALA A 58 -4.46 -7.03 -20.76
CA ALA A 58 -3.41 -7.86 -20.17
C ALA A 58 -3.03 -7.36 -18.76
N VAL A 59 -2.86 -6.05 -18.58
CA VAL A 59 -2.58 -5.43 -17.27
C VAL A 59 -3.74 -5.65 -16.30
N ARG A 60 -4.99 -5.49 -16.75
CA ARG A 60 -6.18 -5.73 -15.93
C ARG A 60 -6.22 -7.20 -15.44
N ALA A 61 -6.07 -8.15 -16.34
CA ALA A 61 -6.05 -9.57 -16.00
C ALA A 61 -4.87 -9.93 -15.07
N TYR A 62 -3.71 -9.30 -15.26
CA TYR A 62 -2.56 -9.44 -14.37
C TYR A 62 -2.89 -9.02 -12.94
N LEU A 63 -3.43 -7.80 -12.75
CA LEU A 63 -3.78 -7.29 -11.42
C LEU A 63 -4.93 -8.07 -10.77
N GLU A 64 -5.96 -8.40 -11.54
CA GLU A 64 -7.11 -9.17 -11.05
C GLU A 64 -6.70 -10.58 -10.60
N GLY A 65 -5.86 -11.26 -11.38
CA GLY A 65 -5.39 -12.59 -11.02
C GLY A 65 -4.46 -12.57 -9.78
N GLN A 66 -3.64 -11.53 -9.62
CA GLN A 66 -2.88 -11.33 -8.38
C GLN A 66 -3.81 -11.10 -7.18
N TYR A 67 -4.85 -10.28 -7.34
CA TYR A 67 -5.79 -9.98 -6.26
C TYR A 67 -6.66 -11.19 -5.90
N GLU A 68 -7.12 -11.95 -6.89
CA GLU A 68 -7.84 -13.19 -6.65
C GLU A 68 -6.97 -14.21 -5.90
N SER A 69 -5.69 -14.33 -6.29
CA SER A 69 -4.75 -15.20 -5.59
C SER A 69 -4.56 -14.77 -4.12
N TYR A 70 -4.55 -13.47 -3.85
CA TYR A 70 -4.47 -12.90 -2.49
C TYR A 70 -5.72 -13.22 -1.64
N LEU A 71 -6.92 -13.11 -2.23
CA LEU A 71 -8.20 -13.32 -1.54
C LEU A 71 -8.46 -14.80 -1.27
N THR A 72 -8.22 -15.66 -2.26
CA THR A 72 -8.41 -17.11 -2.18
C THR A 72 -7.29 -17.81 -1.43
N MET A 73 -6.12 -17.15 -1.33
CA MET A 73 -4.87 -17.75 -0.85
C MET A 73 -4.46 -19.00 -1.65
N GLU A 74 -4.76 -18.98 -2.94
CA GLU A 74 -4.37 -20.00 -3.92
C GLU A 74 -3.64 -19.31 -5.08
N PRO A 75 -2.44 -19.78 -5.48
CA PRO A 75 -1.73 -19.16 -6.59
C PRO A 75 -2.44 -19.47 -7.92
N LEU A 76 -2.79 -18.42 -8.67
CA LEU A 76 -3.21 -18.56 -10.07
C LEU A 76 -2.00 -18.61 -11.01
N ASP A 77 -2.19 -19.28 -12.15
CA ASP A 77 -1.22 -19.25 -13.24
C ASP A 77 -1.43 -17.98 -14.08
N LEU A 78 -0.46 -17.06 -13.96
CA LEU A 78 -0.46 -15.78 -14.67
C LEU A 78 0.38 -15.80 -15.95
N SER A 79 0.93 -16.95 -16.38
CA SER A 79 1.83 -17.06 -17.54
C SER A 79 1.22 -16.60 -18.87
N ALA A 80 -0.11 -16.55 -18.96
CA ALA A 80 -0.83 -16.01 -20.11
C ALA A 80 -0.64 -14.49 -20.28
N VAL A 81 -0.42 -13.76 -19.19
CA VAL A 81 -0.34 -12.28 -19.16
C VAL A 81 0.93 -11.75 -18.51
N ALA A 82 1.74 -12.62 -17.92
CA ALA A 82 2.96 -12.27 -17.21
C ALA A 82 4.13 -13.08 -17.78
N ASP A 83 5.23 -12.41 -18.08
CA ASP A 83 6.45 -13.04 -18.55
C ASP A 83 7.25 -13.61 -17.37
N THR A 84 7.15 -14.92 -17.17
CA THR A 84 7.83 -15.62 -16.07
C THR A 84 9.35 -15.73 -16.25
N GLU A 85 9.87 -15.41 -17.43
CA GLU A 85 11.31 -15.32 -17.68
C GLU A 85 11.87 -13.94 -17.33
N SER A 86 11.02 -12.90 -17.27
CA SER A 86 11.43 -11.61 -16.73
C SER A 86 11.78 -11.75 -15.25
N ARG A 87 13.00 -11.31 -14.89
CA ARG A 87 13.46 -11.29 -13.50
C ARG A 87 12.52 -10.48 -12.59
N ALA A 88 12.02 -9.34 -13.06
CA ALA A 88 11.16 -8.47 -12.27
C ALA A 88 9.83 -9.17 -11.93
N VAL A 89 9.15 -9.68 -12.94
CA VAL A 89 7.87 -10.40 -12.79
C VAL A 89 8.05 -11.69 -12.01
N LYS A 90 9.10 -12.47 -12.30
CA LYS A 90 9.40 -13.69 -11.53
C LYS A 90 9.55 -13.41 -10.04
N ASN A 91 10.25 -12.33 -9.68
CA ASN A 91 10.42 -11.93 -8.29
C ASN A 91 9.10 -11.50 -7.64
N GLU A 92 8.26 -10.73 -8.35
CA GLU A 92 6.92 -10.32 -7.88
C GLU A 92 6.02 -11.56 -7.66
N LEU A 93 5.98 -12.50 -8.61
CA LEU A 93 5.17 -13.72 -8.50
C LEU A 93 5.65 -14.65 -7.38
N LEU A 94 6.97 -14.74 -7.13
CA LEU A 94 7.51 -15.47 -5.99
C LEU A 94 7.16 -14.79 -4.66
N TRP A 95 7.19 -13.46 -4.62
CA TRP A 95 6.75 -12.69 -3.45
C TRP A 95 5.25 -12.86 -3.19
N LEU A 96 4.41 -12.87 -4.23
CA LEU A 96 2.98 -13.18 -4.12
C LEU A 96 2.76 -14.58 -3.54
N ARG A 97 3.53 -15.59 -3.98
CA ARG A 97 3.47 -16.95 -3.40
C ARG A 97 3.82 -16.96 -1.91
N LEU A 98 4.80 -16.17 -1.49
CA LEU A 98 5.13 -16.01 -0.07
C LEU A 98 3.99 -15.36 0.71
N LEU A 99 3.40 -14.29 0.18
CA LEU A 99 2.28 -13.59 0.78
C LEU A 99 1.10 -14.55 1.00
N ILE A 100 0.73 -15.29 -0.05
CA ILE A 100 -0.33 -16.30 -0.02
C ILE A 100 -0.03 -17.39 1.01
N GLN A 101 1.19 -17.92 1.03
CA GLN A 101 1.60 -18.95 1.99
C GLN A 101 1.46 -18.43 3.43
N ARG A 102 1.98 -17.23 3.72
CA ARG A 102 1.91 -16.60 5.04
C ARG A 102 0.46 -16.41 5.49
N ARG A 103 -0.36 -15.77 4.65
CA ARG A 103 -1.79 -15.50 4.94
C ARG A 103 -2.56 -16.80 5.20
N ARG A 104 -2.38 -17.82 4.35
CA ARG A 104 -3.03 -19.12 4.53
C ARG A 104 -2.64 -19.79 5.84
N LEU A 105 -1.35 -19.77 6.19
CA LEU A 105 -0.87 -20.38 7.44
C LEU A 105 -1.39 -19.62 8.66
N LEU A 106 -1.37 -18.29 8.64
CA LEU A 106 -1.94 -17.46 9.72
C LEU A 106 -3.44 -17.74 9.92
N MET A 107 -4.20 -17.79 8.82
CA MET A 107 -5.65 -18.06 8.86
C MET A 107 -5.94 -19.46 9.40
N ASN A 108 -5.30 -20.50 8.85
CA ASN A 108 -5.56 -21.89 9.21
C ASN A 108 -5.09 -22.25 10.63
N SER A 109 -4.15 -21.48 11.18
CA SER A 109 -3.67 -21.65 12.56
C SER A 109 -4.34 -20.70 13.55
N HIS A 110 -5.24 -19.83 13.09
CA HIS A 110 -5.94 -18.82 13.90
C HIS A 110 -4.99 -17.91 14.70
N LEU A 111 -3.78 -17.65 14.20
CA LEU A 111 -2.79 -16.79 14.87
C LEU A 111 -3.10 -15.31 14.70
N CYS A 112 -3.68 -14.92 13.57
CA CYS A 112 -3.98 -13.54 13.23
C CYS A 112 -5.19 -13.48 12.29
N TYR A 113 -5.93 -12.37 12.33
CA TYR A 113 -6.94 -12.06 11.34
C TYR A 113 -6.32 -11.96 9.93
N VAL A 114 -7.04 -12.48 8.94
CA VAL A 114 -6.68 -12.42 7.52
C VAL A 114 -7.91 -11.96 6.74
N PRO A 115 -7.88 -10.80 6.06
CA PRO A 115 -9.02 -10.32 5.29
C PRO A 115 -9.23 -11.19 4.04
N VAL A 116 -10.45 -11.67 3.82
CA VAL A 116 -10.81 -12.42 2.61
C VAL A 116 -11.97 -11.78 1.83
N LYS A 117 -12.49 -10.66 2.33
CA LYS A 117 -13.56 -9.91 1.68
C LYS A 117 -13.00 -9.18 0.45
N PRO A 118 -13.60 -9.33 -0.75
CA PRO A 118 -13.24 -8.52 -1.90
C PRO A 118 -13.65 -7.07 -1.68
N LEU A 119 -12.79 -6.15 -2.11
CA LEU A 119 -13.00 -4.71 -2.10
C LEU A 119 -12.90 -4.22 -3.55
N PRO A 120 -13.84 -3.37 -4.00
CA PRO A 120 -13.76 -2.81 -5.34
C PRO A 120 -12.55 -1.88 -5.46
N TYR A 121 -11.95 -1.81 -6.64
CA TYR A 121 -10.93 -0.83 -6.99
C TYR A 121 -11.11 -0.44 -8.46
N THR A 122 -10.56 0.71 -8.83
CA THR A 122 -10.62 1.24 -10.19
C THR A 122 -9.21 1.45 -10.71
N ILE A 123 -8.99 1.16 -12.00
CA ILE A 123 -7.77 1.52 -12.73
C ILE A 123 -8.09 2.78 -13.52
N VAL A 124 -7.34 3.85 -13.27
CA VAL A 124 -7.43 5.12 -14.00
C VAL A 124 -6.18 5.24 -14.85
N TRP A 125 -6.31 5.06 -16.16
CA TRP A 125 -5.22 5.23 -17.11
C TRP A 125 -4.81 6.69 -17.20
N ILE A 126 -3.50 6.94 -17.27
CA ILE A 126 -2.93 8.29 -17.36
C ILE A 126 -1.88 8.33 -18.47
N ASP A 127 -1.66 9.51 -19.03
CA ASP A 127 -0.59 9.75 -19.99
C ASP A 127 0.76 9.87 -19.27
N GLU A 128 1.85 9.60 -19.99
CA GLU A 128 3.22 9.75 -19.47
C GLU A 128 3.46 11.19 -18.95
N SER A 129 2.85 12.20 -19.60
CA SER A 129 2.93 13.60 -19.17
C SER A 129 2.27 13.91 -17.82
N GLU A 130 1.46 12.99 -17.29
CA GLU A 130 0.78 13.10 -16.00
C GLU A 130 1.55 12.40 -14.86
N LEU A 131 2.65 11.70 -15.17
CA LEU A 131 3.54 11.15 -14.16
C LEU A 131 4.13 12.28 -13.32
N LYS A 132 3.98 12.14 -12.00
CA LYS A 132 4.50 13.08 -10.99
C LYS A 132 5.49 12.41 -10.05
N ASP A 133 5.55 11.08 -10.08
CA ASP A 133 6.42 10.30 -9.24
C ASP A 133 7.82 10.17 -9.87
N PRO A 134 8.87 10.79 -9.29
CA PRO A 134 10.20 10.79 -9.88
C PRO A 134 10.84 9.39 -9.95
N ARG A 135 10.29 8.39 -9.23
CA ARG A 135 10.78 7.00 -9.35
C ARG A 135 10.49 6.41 -10.72
N MET A 136 9.40 6.84 -11.37
CA MET A 136 9.03 6.35 -12.70
C MET A 136 9.99 6.87 -13.79
N GLU A 137 10.62 8.02 -13.56
CA GLU A 137 11.60 8.62 -14.49
C GLU A 137 12.88 7.77 -14.64
N THR A 138 13.14 6.86 -13.69
CA THR A 138 14.38 6.06 -13.65
C THR A 138 14.28 4.70 -14.36
N LEU A 139 13.11 4.36 -14.93
CA LEU A 139 12.86 3.04 -15.51
C LEU A 139 13.52 2.82 -16.87
N GLY A 140 13.99 3.90 -17.52
CA GLY A 140 14.50 3.89 -18.88
C GLY A 140 13.40 3.68 -19.92
N ALA A 141 13.67 3.98 -21.19
CA ALA A 141 12.67 3.82 -22.25
C ALA A 141 12.38 2.34 -22.56
N PRO A 142 11.17 2.00 -23.05
CA PRO A 142 10.87 0.67 -23.58
C PRO A 142 11.83 0.26 -24.70
N GLY A 143 12.20 -1.03 -24.74
CA GLY A 143 12.95 -1.59 -25.85
C GLY A 143 12.11 -1.80 -27.12
N GLU A 144 12.74 -2.32 -28.17
CA GLU A 144 12.04 -2.66 -29.41
C GLU A 144 10.94 -3.71 -29.15
N GLY A 145 9.71 -3.42 -29.56
CA GLY A 145 8.56 -4.30 -29.33
C GLY A 145 7.99 -4.27 -27.91
N GLU A 146 8.49 -3.38 -27.06
CA GLU A 146 7.94 -3.10 -25.74
C GLU A 146 7.14 -1.80 -25.70
N THR A 147 6.23 -1.68 -24.75
CA THR A 147 5.47 -0.46 -24.49
C THR A 147 5.21 -0.34 -23.00
N ASP A 148 5.23 0.89 -22.49
CA ASP A 148 4.84 1.19 -21.11
C ASP A 148 3.40 1.68 -21.08
N LEU A 149 2.66 1.24 -20.07
CA LEU A 149 1.36 1.80 -19.71
C LEU A 149 1.43 2.39 -18.31
N HIS A 150 0.81 3.55 -18.14
CA HIS A 150 0.74 4.26 -16.88
C HIS A 150 -0.70 4.33 -16.37
N PHE A 151 -0.87 4.13 -15.07
CA PHE A 151 -2.19 4.19 -14.44
C PHE A 151 -2.08 4.47 -12.94
N MET A 152 -3.20 4.85 -12.34
CA MET A 152 -3.40 4.86 -10.90
C MET A 152 -4.42 3.80 -10.51
N VAL A 153 -4.20 3.15 -9.37
CA VAL A 153 -5.22 2.30 -8.74
C VAL A 153 -5.90 3.09 -7.64
N THR A 154 -7.23 3.20 -7.65
CA THR A 154 -8.00 3.84 -6.57
C THR A 154 -8.92 2.85 -5.88
N GLY A 155 -9.18 3.07 -4.60
CA GLY A 155 -9.99 2.17 -3.76
C GLY A 155 -10.84 2.94 -2.75
N GLU A 156 -11.59 2.20 -1.94
CA GLU A 156 -12.38 2.74 -0.85
C GLU A 156 -11.47 3.29 0.27
N ALA A 157 -11.78 4.50 0.73
CA ALA A 157 -11.04 5.14 1.81
C ALA A 157 -11.10 4.32 3.11
N GLY A 158 -10.00 4.31 3.87
CA GLY A 158 -9.93 3.58 5.14
C GLY A 158 -9.96 2.05 5.01
N GLN A 159 -9.78 1.49 3.81
CA GLN A 159 -9.62 0.05 3.60
C GLN A 159 -8.15 -0.33 3.38
N ALA A 160 -7.80 -1.55 3.79
CA ALA A 160 -6.49 -2.12 3.55
C ALA A 160 -6.53 -3.00 2.29
N TYR A 161 -5.82 -2.57 1.26
CA TYR A 161 -5.70 -3.31 0.01
C TYR A 161 -4.43 -4.16 -0.03
N PRO A 162 -4.42 -5.23 -0.84
CA PRO A 162 -3.23 -6.01 -1.09
C PRO A 162 -2.01 -5.14 -1.47
N PRO A 163 -0.81 -5.41 -0.95
CA PRO A 163 0.33 -4.52 -1.16
C PRO A 163 0.76 -4.33 -2.63
N MET A 164 0.44 -5.26 -3.53
CA MET A 164 0.75 -5.17 -4.97
C MET A 164 -0.15 -4.22 -5.75
N LEU A 165 -1.32 -3.86 -5.20
CA LEU A 165 -2.19 -2.86 -5.82
C LEU A 165 -1.73 -1.43 -5.54
N ALA A 166 -0.88 -1.22 -4.53
CA ALA A 166 -0.37 0.08 -4.09
C ALA A 166 -1.38 1.23 -4.28
N VAL A 167 -2.58 1.03 -3.72
CA VAL A 167 -3.73 1.93 -3.97
C VAL A 167 -3.34 3.38 -3.66
N ASN A 168 -3.77 4.27 -4.56
CA ASN A 168 -3.44 5.69 -4.67
C ASN A 168 -2.00 6.00 -5.07
N ALA A 169 -1.26 5.05 -5.62
CA ALA A 169 0.02 5.30 -6.28
C ALA A 169 -0.11 5.35 -7.81
N GLN A 170 0.87 5.99 -8.45
CA GLN A 170 1.10 5.83 -9.89
C GLN A 170 1.88 4.54 -10.15
N HIS A 171 1.43 3.79 -11.14
CA HIS A 171 2.02 2.55 -11.61
C HIS A 171 2.53 2.71 -13.04
N THR A 172 3.63 2.06 -13.35
CA THR A 172 4.10 1.83 -14.71
C THR A 172 4.27 0.35 -14.94
N VAL A 173 3.63 -0.17 -15.99
CA VAL A 173 3.77 -1.57 -16.42
C VAL A 173 4.39 -1.60 -17.80
N ARG A 174 5.52 -2.31 -17.92
CA ARG A 174 6.11 -2.62 -19.23
C ARG A 174 5.51 -3.89 -19.77
N LEU A 175 5.11 -3.83 -21.03
CA LEU A 175 4.54 -4.92 -21.77
C LEU A 175 5.44 -5.25 -22.96
N ARG A 176 5.55 -6.54 -23.27
CA ARG A 176 6.19 -7.04 -24.48
C ARG A 176 5.21 -7.92 -25.24
N ARG A 177 5.19 -7.78 -26.56
CA ARG A 177 4.38 -8.66 -27.41
C ARG A 177 5.14 -9.94 -27.73
N ASP A 178 4.51 -11.09 -27.51
CA ASP A 178 4.99 -12.38 -27.99
C ASP A 178 3.94 -13.07 -28.88
N GLY A 179 4.22 -14.30 -29.34
CA GLY A 179 3.31 -15.06 -30.20
C GLY A 179 1.94 -15.38 -29.57
N GLY A 180 1.79 -15.21 -28.25
CA GLY A 180 0.56 -15.46 -27.49
C GLY A 180 -0.18 -14.20 -27.01
N GLY A 181 0.39 -12.99 -27.16
CA GLY A 181 -0.26 -11.74 -26.76
C GLY A 181 0.69 -10.72 -26.12
N TRP A 182 0.13 -9.77 -25.38
CA TRP A 182 0.92 -8.86 -24.54
C TRP A 182 1.18 -9.49 -23.18
N LYS A 183 2.43 -9.47 -22.75
CA LYS A 183 2.84 -9.94 -21.44
C LYS A 183 3.52 -8.84 -20.65
N VAL A 184 3.16 -8.74 -19.38
CA VAL A 184 3.84 -7.91 -18.39
C VAL A 184 5.27 -8.42 -18.23
N THR A 185 6.24 -7.53 -18.44
CA THR A 185 7.66 -7.80 -18.22
C THR A 185 8.22 -6.99 -17.05
N MET A 186 7.52 -5.95 -16.60
CA MET A 186 7.86 -5.15 -15.42
C MET A 186 6.60 -4.51 -14.85
N HIS A 187 6.52 -4.37 -13.53
CA HIS A 187 5.49 -3.62 -12.85
C HIS A 187 6.15 -2.81 -11.73
N GLU A 188 6.26 -1.50 -11.93
CA GLU A 188 6.85 -0.58 -10.97
C GLU A 188 5.77 0.32 -10.37
N TYR A 189 5.88 0.53 -9.07
CA TYR A 189 5.11 1.48 -8.27
C TYR A 189 5.96 1.81 -7.03
N PRO A 190 5.65 2.89 -6.29
CA PRO A 190 6.31 3.22 -5.03
C PRO A 190 6.59 2.04 -4.09
N GLY A 191 7.87 1.69 -3.97
CA GLY A 191 8.35 0.61 -3.11
C GLY A 191 8.45 -0.77 -3.76
N ALA A 192 8.02 -0.94 -5.01
CA ALA A 192 8.15 -2.19 -5.76
C ALA A 192 9.62 -2.63 -5.87
N ALA A 193 10.54 -1.74 -6.27
CA ALA A 193 11.97 -2.04 -6.31
C ALA A 193 12.55 -2.55 -4.97
N ARG A 194 12.07 -2.05 -3.81
CA ARG A 194 12.53 -2.53 -2.50
C ARG A 194 11.99 -3.92 -2.14
N ARG A 195 10.81 -4.26 -2.65
CA ARG A 195 10.17 -5.58 -2.42
C ARG A 195 10.67 -6.64 -3.41
N PHE A 196 10.89 -6.26 -4.66
CA PHE A 196 11.11 -7.19 -5.78
C PHE A 196 12.43 -7.00 -6.52
N GLY A 197 13.11 -5.85 -6.40
CA GLY A 197 14.30 -5.52 -7.19
C GLY A 197 15.58 -6.28 -6.79
N GLY A 198 15.56 -6.90 -5.61
CA GLY A 198 16.68 -7.68 -5.08
C GLY A 198 16.81 -9.09 -5.69
N ALA A 199 17.48 -9.98 -4.94
CA ALA A 199 17.52 -11.39 -5.27
C ALA A 199 16.11 -12.01 -5.14
N ALA A 200 15.84 -13.03 -5.96
CA ALA A 200 14.58 -13.76 -5.91
C ALA A 200 14.32 -14.27 -4.47
N PRO A 201 13.14 -14.04 -3.90
CA PRO A 201 12.88 -14.42 -2.54
C PRO A 201 12.77 -15.95 -2.43
N ALA A 202 13.37 -16.52 -1.38
CA ALA A 202 13.29 -17.96 -1.14
C ALA A 202 11.92 -18.34 -0.57
N VAL A 203 11.23 -19.28 -1.22
CA VAL A 203 9.96 -19.82 -0.72
C VAL A 203 10.23 -21.01 0.22
N PRO A 204 10.01 -20.86 1.54
CA PRO A 204 10.25 -21.93 2.51
C PRO A 204 9.18 -23.02 2.40
N SER A 205 9.45 -24.19 2.99
CA SER A 205 8.40 -25.19 3.21
C SER A 205 7.35 -24.66 4.19
N ASN A 206 6.12 -25.18 4.11
CA ASN A 206 5.05 -24.83 5.07
C ASN A 206 5.48 -25.10 6.53
N ARG A 207 6.26 -26.15 6.77
CA ARG A 207 6.78 -26.47 8.11
C ARG A 207 7.68 -25.35 8.64
N ALA A 208 8.70 -24.97 7.87
CA ALA A 208 9.65 -23.93 8.26
C ALA A 208 8.97 -22.54 8.38
N ALA A 209 8.01 -22.24 7.49
CA ALA A 209 7.20 -21.03 7.59
C ALA A 209 6.35 -21.01 8.87
N MET A 210 5.68 -22.12 9.19
CA MET A 210 4.84 -22.24 10.38
C MET A 210 5.66 -22.17 11.68
N GLU A 211 6.86 -22.73 11.72
CA GLU A 211 7.78 -22.60 12.86
C GLU A 211 8.13 -21.14 13.15
N ARG A 212 8.42 -20.35 12.11
CA ARG A 212 8.64 -18.90 12.26
C ARG A 212 7.40 -18.17 12.74
N LEU A 213 6.23 -18.47 12.18
CA LEU A 213 4.96 -17.87 12.64
C LEU A 213 4.66 -18.19 14.10
N ARG A 214 4.95 -19.41 14.57
CA ARG A 214 4.78 -19.78 15.99
C ARG A 214 5.70 -18.99 16.91
N MET A 215 6.92 -18.68 16.50
CA MET A 215 7.82 -17.82 17.27
C MET A 215 7.33 -16.38 17.26
N GLU A 216 6.90 -15.88 16.10
CA GLU A 216 6.37 -14.53 15.92
C GLU A 216 5.10 -14.27 16.75
N PHE A 217 4.26 -15.29 16.96
CA PHE A 217 3.04 -15.25 17.76
C PHE A 217 3.12 -16.04 19.08
N ALA A 218 4.33 -16.32 19.56
CA ALA A 218 4.50 -16.98 20.84
C ALA A 218 3.90 -16.12 21.95
N ARG A 219 3.23 -16.72 22.93
CA ARG A 219 2.75 -16.00 24.11
C ARG A 219 3.91 -15.81 25.07
N LEU A 220 4.65 -14.73 24.90
CA LEU A 220 5.70 -14.32 25.83
C LEU A 220 5.16 -13.25 26.77
N PRO A 221 5.53 -13.28 28.06
CA PRO A 221 5.22 -12.17 28.96
C PRO A 221 5.79 -10.89 28.37
N ALA A 222 5.04 -9.79 28.47
CA ALA A 222 5.58 -8.48 28.10
C ALA A 222 6.81 -8.19 28.98
N GLY A 223 7.80 -7.50 28.42
CA GLY A 223 8.87 -6.94 29.23
C GLY A 223 8.28 -6.00 30.29
N THR A 224 8.97 -5.88 31.42
CA THR A 224 8.60 -4.88 32.43
C THR A 224 8.79 -3.50 31.80
N ALA A 225 7.76 -2.66 31.86
CA ALA A 225 7.87 -1.28 31.43
C ALA A 225 8.98 -0.57 32.24
N PRO A 226 9.80 0.29 31.61
CA PRO A 226 10.77 1.07 32.35
C PRO A 226 10.06 1.95 33.39
N GLU A 227 10.67 2.10 34.56
CA GLU A 227 10.15 2.96 35.62
C GLU A 227 9.99 4.40 35.10
N ALA A 228 8.82 4.99 35.34
CA ALA A 228 8.52 6.34 34.91
C ALA A 228 9.03 7.36 35.95
N PRO A 229 9.62 8.49 35.51
CA PRO A 229 9.84 9.64 36.39
C PRO A 229 8.54 10.11 37.05
N ALA A 230 8.64 10.75 38.23
CA ALA A 230 7.48 11.12 39.04
C ALA A 230 6.44 12.02 38.32
N ASP A 231 6.91 12.90 37.44
CA ASP A 231 6.07 13.87 36.71
C ASP A 231 5.86 13.50 35.23
N ALA A 232 6.23 12.27 34.82
CA ALA A 232 6.16 11.85 33.44
C ALA A 232 4.71 11.66 32.96
N ALA A 233 4.41 12.13 31.75
CA ALA A 233 3.14 11.88 31.09
C ALA A 233 3.08 10.43 30.58
N THR A 234 1.94 9.76 30.79
CA THR A 234 1.73 8.37 30.39
C THR A 234 1.16 8.25 28.99
N TYR A 235 1.51 7.19 28.29
CA TYR A 235 1.04 6.93 26.93
C TYR A 235 -0.35 6.29 26.88
N ASP A 236 -1.25 6.88 26.10
CA ASP A 236 -2.52 6.30 25.68
C ASP A 236 -2.45 5.83 24.21
N GLY A 237 -2.34 4.51 24.03
CA GLY A 237 -2.27 3.91 22.71
C GLY A 237 -3.57 4.01 21.89
N GLU A 238 -4.74 4.11 22.53
CA GLU A 238 -6.02 4.26 21.84
C GLU A 238 -6.17 5.68 21.28
N MET A 239 -5.65 6.69 21.99
CA MET A 239 -5.55 8.05 21.45
C MET A 239 -4.63 8.12 20.23
N ALA A 240 -3.47 7.46 20.29
CA ALA A 240 -2.57 7.38 19.14
C ALA A 240 -3.21 6.66 17.94
N ALA A 241 -3.88 5.53 18.17
CA ALA A 241 -4.61 4.79 17.14
C ALA A 241 -5.75 5.62 16.53
N SER A 242 -6.48 6.36 17.35
CA SER A 242 -7.55 7.27 16.91
C SER A 242 -7.02 8.41 16.05
N TYR A 243 -5.87 8.98 16.42
CA TYR A 243 -5.18 9.97 15.60
C TYR A 243 -4.79 9.39 14.23
N ALA A 244 -4.16 8.21 14.22
CA ALA A 244 -3.75 7.56 12.98
C ALA A 244 -4.94 7.25 12.06
N ALA A 245 -6.05 6.75 12.61
CA ALA A 245 -7.26 6.47 11.85
C ALA A 245 -7.89 7.75 11.25
N ARG A 246 -7.73 8.90 11.91
CA ARG A 246 -8.22 10.20 11.42
C ARG A 246 -7.33 10.80 10.34
N TRP A 247 -6.01 10.76 10.54
CA TRP A 247 -5.03 11.51 9.73
C TRP A 247 -4.23 10.65 8.75
N MET A 248 -4.58 9.37 8.60
CA MET A 248 -4.09 8.56 7.49
C MET A 248 -4.60 9.08 6.13
N LYS A 249 -5.74 9.80 6.11
CA LYS A 249 -6.16 10.67 5.00
C LYS A 249 -7.30 11.64 5.42
N PRO A 250 -7.19 12.93 5.09
CA PRO A 250 -5.99 13.58 4.55
C PRO A 250 -4.85 13.58 5.60
N PRO A 251 -3.59 13.78 5.19
CA PRO A 251 -2.54 14.14 6.13
C PRO A 251 -2.97 15.35 6.97
N ASN A 252 -2.53 15.41 8.23
CA ASN A 252 -2.87 16.52 9.10
C ASN A 252 -2.24 17.83 8.56
N PRO A 253 -3.04 18.84 8.16
CA PRO A 253 -2.52 20.07 7.56
C PRO A 253 -1.77 20.96 8.55
N GLN A 254 -1.83 20.68 9.85
CA GLN A 254 -1.04 21.38 10.87
C GLN A 254 0.43 20.92 10.88
N TYR A 255 0.73 19.79 10.26
CA TYR A 255 2.05 19.19 10.19
C TYR A 255 2.64 19.35 8.79
N TYR A 256 3.97 19.37 8.70
CA TYR A 256 4.65 19.37 7.41
C TYR A 256 4.35 18.10 6.61
N ASP A 257 4.08 18.27 5.32
CA ASP A 257 3.80 17.19 4.38
C ASP A 257 5.01 16.93 3.46
N ILE A 258 5.52 15.70 3.50
CA ILE A 258 6.63 15.22 2.64
C ILE A 258 6.09 14.81 1.26
N GLY A 259 4.77 14.73 1.09
CA GLY A 259 4.12 14.22 -0.09
C GLY A 259 4.01 12.70 -0.09
N ASP A 260 3.12 12.22 -0.95
CA ASP A 260 2.73 10.81 -1.01
C ASP A 260 3.92 9.92 -1.35
N TRP A 261 4.04 8.82 -0.60
CA TRP A 261 5.03 7.78 -0.85
C TRP A 261 6.50 8.22 -0.75
N LEU A 262 6.81 9.43 -0.26
CA LEU A 262 8.17 9.98 -0.14
C LEU A 262 8.84 9.69 1.22
N GLY A 263 8.35 8.69 1.97
CA GLY A 263 8.99 8.23 3.20
C GLY A 263 8.46 8.87 4.49
N ASN A 264 7.26 9.45 4.46
CA ASN A 264 6.60 10.12 5.59
C ASN A 264 6.22 9.23 6.79
N CYS A 265 6.58 7.94 6.76
CA CYS A 265 6.18 6.96 7.77
C CYS A 265 6.61 7.35 9.20
N ALA A 266 7.86 7.81 9.38
CA ALA A 266 8.39 8.15 10.69
C ALA A 266 7.75 9.43 11.25
N ASN A 267 7.72 10.51 10.45
CA ASN A 267 7.04 11.76 10.80
C ASN A 267 5.60 11.49 11.24
N PHE A 268 4.80 10.77 10.45
CA PHE A 268 3.43 10.39 10.84
C PHE A 268 3.34 9.62 12.15
N THR A 269 4.18 8.61 12.33
CA THR A 269 4.16 7.86 13.59
C THR A 269 4.57 8.73 14.78
N SER A 270 5.42 9.74 14.58
CA SER A 270 5.72 10.71 15.64
C SER A 270 4.48 11.52 16.05
N GLN A 271 3.64 11.91 15.09
CA GLN A 271 2.39 12.62 15.36
C GLN A 271 1.41 11.73 16.15
N CYS A 272 1.32 10.46 15.77
CA CYS A 272 0.49 9.48 16.48
C CYS A 272 0.95 9.30 17.93
N ILE A 273 2.26 9.15 18.15
CA ILE A 273 2.85 9.04 19.49
C ILE A 273 2.53 10.29 20.30
N ARG A 274 2.71 11.48 19.72
CA ARG A 274 2.37 12.75 20.38
C ARG A 274 0.91 12.81 20.81
N ALA A 275 0.00 12.42 19.92
CA ALA A 275 -1.41 12.37 20.22
C ALA A 275 -1.71 11.40 21.37
N GLY A 276 -0.99 10.28 21.45
CA GLY A 276 -1.07 9.34 22.58
C GLY A 276 -0.59 9.91 23.92
N PHE A 277 0.21 10.98 23.94
CA PHE A 277 0.54 11.72 25.17
C PHE A 277 -0.38 12.92 25.43
N GLY A 278 -1.49 13.04 24.71
CA GLY A 278 -2.46 14.13 24.90
C GLY A 278 -2.16 15.40 24.11
N GLY A 279 -1.17 15.41 23.20
CA GLY A 279 -0.82 16.58 22.39
C GLY A 279 -1.89 16.99 21.35
N GLY A 280 -2.88 16.13 21.09
CA GLY A 280 -3.97 16.42 20.15
C GLY A 280 -3.53 16.57 18.70
N ASP A 281 -4.26 17.42 17.95
CA ASP A 281 -4.12 17.58 16.49
C ASP A 281 -3.18 18.71 16.04
N SER A 282 -2.63 19.50 16.97
CA SER A 282 -1.73 20.62 16.65
C SER A 282 -0.32 20.34 17.15
N PRO A 283 0.76 20.63 16.40
CA PRO A 283 2.12 20.57 16.92
C PRO A 283 2.37 21.59 18.04
N GLU A 284 1.49 22.58 18.21
CA GLU A 284 1.55 23.57 19.30
C GLU A 284 1.06 22.96 20.63
N GLY A 285 1.68 23.39 21.73
CA GLY A 285 1.35 22.92 23.08
C GLY A 285 2.11 21.65 23.53
N MET A 286 1.95 21.35 24.83
CA MET A 286 2.66 20.39 25.70
C MET A 286 4.04 19.88 25.20
N THR A 287 5.10 20.48 25.75
CA THR A 287 6.50 19.98 25.65
C THR A 287 6.71 18.96 26.79
N ALA A 288 7.20 17.73 26.59
CA ALA A 288 8.30 17.34 25.71
C ALA A 288 8.06 16.08 24.86
N MET A 289 8.64 16.10 23.65
CA MET A 289 9.14 14.94 22.90
C MET A 289 10.57 15.31 22.50
N THR A 290 11.63 14.58 22.84
CA THR A 290 12.99 15.06 22.50
C THR A 290 13.92 13.91 22.13
N ASP A 291 14.47 13.79 20.91
CA ASP A 291 15.84 14.33 20.82
C ASP A 291 15.92 15.71 20.15
N GLU A 292 14.99 16.55 20.62
CA GLU A 292 14.53 17.88 20.18
C GLU A 292 13.60 17.85 18.95
N TRP A 293 12.66 16.90 18.98
CA TRP A 293 11.46 16.76 18.11
C TRP A 293 10.92 18.07 17.54
N PHE A 294 10.43 18.03 16.31
CA PHE A 294 9.45 19.01 15.84
C PHE A 294 8.61 18.32 14.77
N ALA A 295 7.39 18.79 14.49
CA ALA A 295 6.73 18.40 13.25
C ALA A 295 5.83 19.55 12.76
N GLY A 296 6.41 20.76 12.77
CA GLY A 296 5.89 21.97 12.14
C GLY A 296 6.66 22.35 10.87
N VAL A 297 6.50 23.60 10.39
CA VAL A 297 6.90 24.07 9.05
C VAL A 297 8.43 24.06 8.84
N GLY A 298 9.01 22.87 8.64
CA GLY A 298 10.45 22.66 8.48
C GLY A 298 10.93 21.21 8.66
N GLY A 299 10.07 20.29 9.13
CA GLY A 299 10.46 18.92 9.47
C GLY A 299 10.89 18.76 10.92
N GLY A 300 10.99 17.50 11.34
CA GLY A 300 11.33 17.06 12.69
C GLY A 300 12.77 16.63 12.90
N SER A 301 13.11 16.35 14.15
CA SER A 301 14.44 15.84 14.47
C SER A 301 14.66 14.46 13.84
N PRO A 302 15.92 14.08 13.57
CA PRO A 302 16.23 12.74 13.07
C PRO A 302 15.61 11.62 13.90
N ALA A 303 15.51 11.73 15.23
CA ALA A 303 14.86 10.69 16.03
C ALA A 303 13.38 10.52 15.74
N TRP A 304 12.70 11.48 15.11
CA TRP A 304 11.27 11.41 14.89
C TRP A 304 10.90 11.30 13.40
N GLU A 305 11.85 11.54 12.50
CA GLU A 305 11.66 11.41 11.06
C GLU A 305 12.47 10.29 10.40
N ASN A 306 13.29 9.56 11.16
CA ASN A 306 14.03 8.43 10.64
C ASN A 306 13.83 7.17 11.48
N VAL A 307 13.45 6.07 10.83
CA VAL A 307 13.15 4.76 11.44
C VAL A 307 14.31 4.23 12.28
N GLY A 308 15.55 4.33 11.78
CA GLY A 308 16.75 3.87 12.49
C GLY A 308 17.11 4.76 13.66
N ARG A 309 17.09 6.08 13.46
CA ARG A 309 17.38 7.06 14.51
C ARG A 309 16.34 7.08 15.62
N PHE A 310 15.06 6.89 15.29
CA PHE A 310 14.00 6.71 16.29
C PHE A 310 14.30 5.55 17.23
N TRP A 311 14.75 4.42 16.68
CA TRP A 311 15.13 3.28 17.50
C TRP A 311 16.34 3.61 18.40
N GLU A 312 17.38 4.22 17.85
CA GLU A 312 18.56 4.63 18.61
C GLU A 312 18.18 5.56 19.77
N TYR A 313 17.29 6.52 19.52
CA TYR A 313 16.78 7.45 20.50
C TYR A 313 15.92 6.76 21.57
N ALA A 314 14.89 6.00 21.16
CA ALA A 314 13.95 5.34 22.06
C ALA A 314 14.64 4.34 23.00
N MET A 315 15.72 3.69 22.54
CA MET A 315 16.49 2.76 23.36
C MET A 315 17.43 3.43 24.37
N ARG A 316 17.62 4.76 24.35
CA ARG A 316 18.42 5.46 25.37
C ARG A 316 17.74 5.49 26.73
N GLY A 317 16.39 5.45 26.77
CA GLY A 317 15.63 5.45 28.02
C GLY A 317 15.82 6.71 28.88
N ALA A 318 16.05 7.86 28.24
CA ALA A 318 16.18 9.16 28.91
C ALA A 318 14.81 9.83 29.04
N ASP A 319 14.48 10.78 28.17
CA ASP A 319 13.23 11.56 28.26
C ASP A 319 12.00 10.81 27.71
N PHE A 320 12.19 9.63 27.12
CA PHE A 320 11.14 8.83 26.49
C PHE A 320 11.31 7.34 26.82
N GLY A 321 10.34 6.80 27.53
CA GLY A 321 10.29 5.40 27.94
C GLY A 321 9.54 4.54 26.94
N VAL A 322 10.17 3.45 26.51
CA VAL A 322 9.53 2.43 25.65
C VAL A 322 9.81 1.02 26.16
N THR A 323 8.92 0.09 25.81
CA THR A 323 9.12 -1.35 25.98
C THR A 323 9.24 -2.02 24.63
N VAL A 324 10.18 -2.94 24.46
CA VAL A 324 10.22 -3.81 23.27
C VAL A 324 9.08 -4.81 23.35
N VAL A 325 8.23 -4.84 22.32
CA VAL A 325 7.14 -5.80 22.23
C VAL A 325 7.69 -7.09 21.59
N PRO A 326 7.74 -8.21 22.35
CA PRO A 326 8.54 -9.37 21.96
C PRO A 326 7.92 -10.18 20.80
N THR A 327 6.59 -10.10 20.63
CA THR A 327 5.83 -10.93 19.71
C THR A 327 4.61 -10.20 19.17
N ALA A 328 4.15 -10.57 17.97
CA ALA A 328 2.94 -10.04 17.35
C ALA A 328 1.68 -10.27 18.20
N ALA A 329 1.63 -11.37 18.95
CA ALA A 329 0.53 -11.68 19.87
C ALA A 329 0.42 -10.70 21.05
N SER A 330 1.47 -9.93 21.32
CA SER A 330 1.51 -8.97 22.42
C SER A 330 1.28 -7.53 21.95
N LEU A 331 1.04 -7.31 20.65
CA LEU A 331 0.78 -5.98 20.10
C LEU A 331 -0.56 -5.42 20.59
N CYS A 332 -0.55 -4.15 20.95
CA CYS A 332 -1.70 -3.36 21.35
C CYS A 332 -1.90 -2.18 20.40
N ALA A 333 -3.09 -1.55 20.44
CA ALA A 333 -3.31 -0.29 19.74
C ALA A 333 -2.28 0.76 20.21
N GLY A 334 -1.78 1.55 19.27
CA GLY A 334 -0.74 2.55 19.52
C GLY A 334 0.69 2.00 19.60
N ASP A 335 0.91 0.69 19.53
CA ASP A 335 2.26 0.14 19.37
C ASP A 335 2.84 0.49 17.99
N LEU A 336 4.16 0.60 17.92
CA LEU A 336 4.90 0.81 16.67
C LEU A 336 5.45 -0.51 16.16
N VAL A 337 5.26 -0.78 14.88
CA VAL A 337 5.91 -1.88 14.17
C VAL A 337 6.89 -1.30 13.16
N GLN A 338 8.18 -1.58 13.35
CA GLN A 338 9.20 -1.23 12.38
C GLN A 338 9.49 -2.42 11.48
N VAL A 339 9.52 -2.15 10.18
CA VAL A 339 9.73 -3.17 9.15
C VAL A 339 11.05 -2.91 8.44
N ARG A 340 11.78 -3.99 8.20
CA ARG A 340 12.90 -4.03 7.27
C ARG A 340 12.51 -4.89 6.08
N SER A 341 12.31 -4.26 4.94
CA SER A 341 12.20 -4.92 3.65
C SER A 341 13.56 -4.92 2.95
N GLY A 342 13.98 -6.06 2.41
CA GLY A 342 15.28 -6.22 1.76
C GLY A 342 16.47 -6.29 2.75
N SER A 343 17.68 -6.05 2.22
CA SER A 343 18.90 -5.97 3.02
C SER A 343 19.07 -4.58 3.65
N GLY A 344 19.83 -4.49 4.76
CA GLY A 344 20.16 -3.23 5.43
C GLY A 344 19.43 -3.00 6.75
N SER A 345 19.08 -1.73 7.00
CA SER A 345 18.43 -1.27 8.24
C SER A 345 16.90 -1.29 8.14
N TYR A 346 16.23 -1.29 9.30
CA TYR A 346 14.79 -1.02 9.38
C TYR A 346 14.46 0.31 8.68
N ASN A 347 13.45 0.29 7.82
CA ASN A 347 13.22 1.36 6.84
C ASN A 347 11.76 1.79 6.70
N HIS A 348 10.85 1.21 7.49
CA HIS A 348 9.46 1.59 7.51
C HIS A 348 8.88 1.56 8.92
N ASN A 349 8.04 2.54 9.24
CA ASN A 349 7.30 2.64 10.50
C ASN A 349 5.79 2.45 10.24
N LEU A 350 5.15 1.70 11.12
CA LEU A 350 3.71 1.43 11.12
C LEU A 350 3.17 1.62 12.54
N LEU A 351 1.96 2.17 12.68
CA LEU A 351 1.25 2.22 13.96
C LEU A 351 0.14 1.16 13.97
N VAL A 352 0.01 0.40 15.06
CA VAL A 352 -1.12 -0.52 15.26
C VAL A 352 -2.39 0.30 15.54
N VAL A 353 -3.40 0.19 14.67
CA VAL A 353 -4.69 0.89 14.83
C VAL A 353 -5.83 -0.03 15.27
N ASP A 354 -5.69 -1.34 15.12
CA ASP A 354 -6.60 -2.33 15.71
C ASP A 354 -5.80 -3.58 16.09
N ALA A 355 -5.64 -3.83 17.38
CA ALA A 355 -4.91 -4.97 17.91
C ALA A 355 -5.61 -6.32 17.65
N ARG A 356 -6.94 -6.33 17.50
CA ARG A 356 -7.69 -7.58 17.27
C ARG A 356 -7.47 -8.11 15.87
N THR A 357 -7.40 -7.20 14.90
CA THR A 357 -7.16 -7.55 13.49
C THR A 357 -5.70 -7.39 13.07
N LEU A 358 -4.84 -6.88 13.97
CA LEU A 358 -3.50 -6.39 13.68
C LEU A 358 -3.47 -5.53 12.41
N ARG A 359 -4.38 -4.56 12.37
CA ARG A 359 -4.43 -3.57 11.29
C ARG A 359 -3.49 -2.43 11.63
N LEU A 360 -2.71 -2.02 10.65
CA LEU A 360 -1.61 -1.08 10.80
C LEU A 360 -1.81 0.11 9.87
N ALA A 361 -1.52 1.31 10.36
CA ALA A 361 -1.48 2.54 9.60
C ALA A 361 -0.03 2.91 9.20
N GLN A 362 0.11 3.39 7.98
CA GLN A 362 1.31 4.02 7.43
C GLN A 362 0.93 5.34 6.76
N ASN A 363 1.89 6.25 6.62
CA ASN A 363 1.69 7.50 5.89
C ASN A 363 2.05 7.33 4.41
N SER A 364 1.25 6.50 3.75
CA SER A 364 0.93 6.59 2.33
C SER A 364 -0.59 6.76 2.31
N PRO A 365 -1.17 7.76 1.61
CA PRO A 365 -2.59 8.08 1.75
C PRO A 365 -3.51 6.88 1.57
N ASP A 366 -4.47 6.71 2.50
CA ASP A 366 -5.42 5.59 2.54
C ASP A 366 -4.80 4.19 2.62
N CYS A 367 -3.50 4.06 2.89
CA CYS A 367 -2.83 2.77 2.78
C CYS A 367 -2.77 2.06 4.14
N LEU A 368 -3.90 1.54 4.63
CA LEU A 368 -3.86 0.57 5.73
C LEU A 368 -3.25 -0.75 5.24
N VAL A 369 -2.57 -1.46 6.12
CA VAL A 369 -2.06 -2.80 5.84
C VAL A 369 -2.40 -3.73 7.01
N TYR A 370 -2.59 -5.00 6.72
CA TYR A 370 -2.67 -6.01 7.76
C TYR A 370 -1.28 -6.55 8.07
N TYR A 371 -1.03 -6.88 9.34
CA TYR A 371 0.19 -7.55 9.77
C TYR A 371 0.40 -8.90 9.02
N ALA A 372 -0.68 -9.56 8.62
CA ALA A 372 -0.65 -10.75 7.78
C ALA A 372 0.01 -10.53 6.41
N ASP A 373 0.02 -9.28 5.92
CA ASP A 373 0.55 -8.90 4.61
C ASP A 373 2.02 -8.48 4.66
N LEU A 374 2.60 -8.38 5.85
CA LEU A 374 4.03 -8.14 6.04
C LEU A 374 4.81 -9.44 5.77
N VAL A 375 5.34 -9.59 4.57
CA VAL A 375 6.06 -10.79 4.14
C VAL A 375 7.41 -10.46 3.50
N ASN A 376 8.36 -11.39 3.62
CA ASN A 376 9.75 -11.20 3.20
C ASN A 376 10.42 -10.00 3.89
N SER A 377 10.05 -9.76 5.15
CA SER A 377 10.54 -8.64 5.96
C SER A 377 10.90 -9.10 7.36
N SER A 378 11.85 -8.41 8.00
CA SER A 378 12.07 -8.52 9.44
C SER A 378 11.22 -7.46 10.15
N MET A 379 10.74 -7.78 11.35
CA MET A 379 9.87 -6.90 12.14
C MET A 379 10.42 -6.78 13.56
N ARG A 380 10.29 -5.59 14.13
CA ARG A 380 10.47 -5.33 15.56
C ARG A 380 9.41 -4.35 16.02
N ALA A 381 9.01 -4.41 17.28
CA ALA A 381 7.94 -3.58 17.78
C ALA A 381 8.29 -2.90 19.10
N LEU A 382 7.73 -1.72 19.30
CA LEU A 382 7.94 -0.85 20.43
C LEU A 382 6.60 -0.35 20.98
N ARG A 383 6.50 -0.29 22.30
CA ARG A 383 5.39 0.30 23.02
C ARG A 383 5.86 1.55 23.75
N PRO A 384 5.44 2.75 23.33
CA PRO A 384 5.61 3.95 24.13
C PRO A 384 4.94 3.77 25.51
N CYS A 385 5.59 4.25 26.57
CA CYS A 385 5.13 4.08 27.94
C CYS A 385 4.94 5.43 28.63
N TRP A 386 5.96 6.28 28.59
CA TRP A 386 5.96 7.57 29.25
C TRP A 386 6.90 8.56 28.56
N ILE A 387 6.70 9.84 28.84
CA ILE A 387 7.58 10.93 28.41
C ILE A 387 7.80 11.91 29.57
N ALA A 388 9.04 12.34 29.78
CA ALA A 388 9.48 13.07 30.97
C ALA A 388 9.09 14.56 30.99
#